data_AF-A0A852K2I0-F1
#
_entry.id   AF-A0A852K2I0-F1
#
_cell.length_a   1.000
_cell.length_b   1.000
_cell.length_c   1.000
_cell.angle_alpha   90.00
_cell.angle_beta   90.00
_cell.angle_gamma   90.00
#
_symmetry.space_group_name_H-M   'P 1'
#
loop_
_entity.id
_entity.type
_entity.pdbx_description
1 polymer ?
#
loop_
_entity_poly.entity_id
_entity_poly.type
_entity_poly.pdbx_seq_one_letter_code
_entity_poly.pdbx_strand_id
1 'polypeptide(L)' 'MSIAAANTSMRVPAGFRNLLEGLAREALREQPTDVVAFAAQYFQKLLESRE' A
#
# COMPACT_ATOMS: atom_id res chain seq x y z
N MET A 1 -13.91 19.60 21.41
CA MET A 1 -13.36 19.61 20.04
C MET A 1 -14.29 18.82 19.15
N SER A 2 -14.93 19.47 18.18
CA SER A 2 -15.87 18.83 17.24
C SER A 2 -15.06 18.11 16.16
N ILE A 3 -15.04 16.78 16.19
CA ILE A 3 -14.52 16.00 15.07
C ILE A 3 -15.61 16.08 14.00
N ALA A 4 -15.39 16.89 12.97
CA ALA A 4 -16.23 16.82 11.78
C ALA A 4 -16.22 15.36 11.32
N ALA A 5 -17.37 14.70 11.36
CA ALA A 5 -17.51 13.33 10.92
C ALA A 5 -17.16 13.30 9.42
N ALA A 6 -15.93 12.87 9.11
CA ALA A 6 -15.53 12.57 7.76
C ALA A 6 -16.60 11.64 7.16
N ASN A 7 -17.12 12.00 6.00
CA ASN A 7 -18.18 11.32 5.27
C ASN A 7 -18.09 9.78 5.45
N THR A 8 -18.95 9.22 6.29
CA THR A 8 -18.86 7.85 6.84
C THR A 8 -19.04 6.74 5.80
N SER A 9 -19.31 7.10 4.55
CA SER A 9 -19.50 6.22 3.40
C SER A 9 -18.18 5.73 2.78
N MET A 10 -17.07 6.47 2.92
CA MET A 10 -15.77 6.05 2.39
C MET A 10 -14.97 5.31 3.45
N ARG A 11 -15.07 3.97 3.46
CA ARG A 11 -14.24 3.09 4.29
C ARG A 11 -13.07 2.56 3.46
N VAL A 12 -11.91 2.44 4.10
CA VAL A 12 -10.75 1.76 3.50
C VAL A 12 -11.12 0.28 3.28
N PRO A 13 -10.95 -0.27 2.07
CA PRO A 13 -11.23 -1.67 1.82
C PRO A 13 -10.41 -2.60 2.74
N ALA A 14 -11.02 -3.73 3.10
CA ALA A 14 -10.32 -4.76 3.86
C ALA A 14 -9.06 -5.23 3.12
N GLY A 15 -7.97 -5.41 3.85
CA GLY A 15 -6.68 -5.84 3.29
C GLY A 15 -5.85 -4.74 2.62
N PHE A 16 -6.41 -3.56 2.33
CA PHE A 16 -5.65 -2.46 1.71
C PHE A 16 -4.48 -2.00 2.59
N ARG A 17 -4.70 -1.91 3.90
CA ARG A 17 -3.64 -1.59 4.86
C ARG A 17 -2.47 -2.60 4.79
N ASN A 18 -2.77 -3.89 4.68
CA ASN A 18 -1.74 -4.93 4.64
C ASN A 18 -0.88 -4.81 3.37
N LEU A 19 -1.49 -4.46 2.23
CA LEU A 19 -0.76 -4.20 0.99
C LEU A 19 0.20 -3.01 1.13
N LEU A 20 -0.27 -1.91 1.75
CA LEU A 20 0.57 -0.74 1.99
C LEU A 20 1.70 -1.02 2.99
N GLU A 21 1.43 -1.78 4.05
CA GLU A 21 2.46 -2.18 5.02
C GLU A 21 3.54 -3.07 4.38
N GLY A 22 3.14 -3.99 3.49
CA GLY A 22 4.08 -4.82 2.72
C GLY A 22 4.97 -3.98 1.82
N LEU A 23 4.38 -3.07 1.03
CA LEU A 23 5.12 -2.15 0.17
C LEU A 23 6.07 -1.27 0.99
N ALA A 24 5.58 -0.65 2.07
CA ALA A 24 6.38 0.25 2.89
C ALA A 24 7.58 -0.47 3.53
N ARG A 25 7.39 -1.71 4.00
CA ARG A 25 8.47 -2.53 4.55
C ARG A 25 9.57 -2.78 3.53
N GLU A 26 9.21 -3.18 2.31
CA GLU A 26 10.22 -3.48 1.28
C GLU A 26 10.86 -2.22 0.69
N ALA A 27 10.11 -1.12 0.58
CA ALA A 27 10.68 0.17 0.17
C ALA A 27 11.73 0.68 1.17
N LEU A 28 11.47 0.55 2.48
CA LEU A 28 12.43 0.90 3.53
C LEU A 28 13.65 -0.03 3.54
N ARG A 29 13.48 -1.29 3.12
CA ARG A 29 14.58 -2.26 3.01
C ARG A 29 15.50 -1.96 1.82
N GLU A 30 14.92 -1.79 0.64
CA GLU A 30 15.67 -1.63 -0.61
C GLU A 30 16.16 -0.19 -0.85
N GLN A 31 15.55 0.80 -0.18
CA GLN A 31 15.82 2.23 -0.37
C GLN A 31 15.93 2.65 -1.85
N PRO A 32 14.90 2.36 -2.66
CA PRO A 32 14.94 2.64 -4.09
C PRO A 32 14.95 4.15 -4.35
N THR A 33 15.68 4.57 -5.40
CA THR A 33 15.67 5.96 -5.86
C THR A 33 14.34 6.34 -6.50
N ASP A 34 13.68 5.39 -7.19
CA ASP A 34 12.35 5.55 -7.77
C ASP A 34 11.34 4.65 -7.04
N VAL A 35 10.60 5.25 -6.12
CA VAL A 35 9.60 4.56 -5.30
C VAL A 35 8.39 4.12 -6.14
N VAL A 36 8.04 4.85 -7.19
CA VAL A 36 6.86 4.54 -8.01
C VAL A 36 7.14 3.32 -8.88
N ALA A 37 8.30 3.29 -9.55
CA ALA A 37 8.73 2.14 -10.33
C ALA A 37 8.89 0.90 -9.44
N PHE A 38 9.51 1.05 -8.26
CA PHE A 38 9.64 -0.02 -7.28
C PHE A 38 8.27 -0.59 -6.86
N ALA A 39 7.29 0.27 -6.54
CA ALA A 39 5.97 -0.17 -6.13
C ALA A 39 5.24 -0.95 -7.23
N ALA A 40 5.34 -0.50 -8.49
CA ALA A 40 4.77 -1.22 -9.63
C ALA A 40 5.37 -2.61 -9.78
N GLN A 41 6.70 -2.73 -9.72
CA GLN A 41 7.41 -4.01 -9.80
C GLN A 41 7.10 -4.92 -8.60
N TYR A 42 7.00 -4.35 -7.39
CA TYR A 42 6.66 -5.10 -6.18
C TYR A 42 5.28 -5.74 -6.27
N PHE A 43 4.26 -4.96 -6.68
CA PHE A 43 2.91 -5.51 -6.83
C PHE A 43 2.79 -6.48 -8.01
N GLN A 44 3.55 -6.27 -9.10
CA GLN A 44 3.61 -7.24 -10.19
C GLN A 44 4.12 -8.59 -9.71
N LYS A 45 5.25 -8.62 -8.97
CA LYS A 45 5.80 -9.86 -8.40
C LYS A 45 4.82 -10.56 -7.46
N LEU A 46 4.08 -9.80 -6.65
CA LEU A 46 3.05 -10.36 -5.76
C LEU A 46 1.86 -10.96 -6.53
N LEU A 47 1.51 -10.42 -7.70
CA LEU A 47 0.49 -10.98 -8.56
C LEU A 47 0.98 -12.29 -9.19
N GLU A 48 2.19 -12.30 -9.75
CA GLU A 48 2.81 -13.49 -10.36
C GLU A 48 2.98 -14.64 -9.36
N SER A 49 3.32 -14.33 -8.09
CA SER A 49 3.46 -15.33 -7.03
C SER A 49 2.13 -15.92 -6.54
N ARG A 50 0.99 -15.37 -6.96
CA ARG A 50 -0.35 -15.89 -6.62
C ARG A 50 -0.89 -16.88 -7.65
N GLU A 51 -0.28 -16.94 -8.84
CA GLU A 51 -0.53 -17.96 -9.87
C GLU A 51 0.30 -19.22 -9.61
#